data_AF-A0A4V1UGI4-F1
#
_entry.id   AF-A0A4V1UGI4-F1
#
_cell.length_a   1.000
_cell.length_b   1.000
_cell.length_c   1.000
_cell.angle_alpha   90.00
_cell.angle_beta   90.00
_cell.angle_gamma   90.00
#
_symmetry.space_group_name_H-M   'P 1'
#
loop_
_entity.id
_entity.type
_entity.pdbx_description
1 polymer ?
#
loop_
_entity_poly.entity_id
_entity_poly.type
_entity_poly.pdbx_seq_one_letter_code
_entity_poly.pdbx_strand_id
1 'polypeptide(L)'
;MLTPGPDHPITITPATSRWRAKYGDHVIADTGDALILKEADYPAVVYFPRADVSMDFFSRTDRTTHCPYKGDAAYYTILMDGRFAENAVWTYEQPFPAMEQIRGRLAFYPDKVEVYQVDGAREVHHGGILSFLKDQGVAGVGDDVVAIFGAPPARGGRDGDGVVRAWGQHLDAPPMTSPTPKMGLR
;
A
#
# COMPACT_ATOMS: atom_id res chain seq x y z
N MET A 1 11.39 18.92 7.54
CA MET A 1 10.71 18.76 6.25
C MET A 1 11.51 19.46 5.17
N LEU A 2 11.63 18.85 3.99
CA LEU A 2 12.19 19.43 2.78
C LEU A 2 11.05 19.77 1.83
N THR A 3 11.23 20.82 1.04
CA THR A 3 10.30 21.23 0.00
C THR A 3 10.79 20.68 -1.33
N PRO A 4 9.94 20.00 -2.14
CA PRO A 4 10.32 19.58 -3.49
C PRO A 4 10.77 20.79 -4.32
N GLY A 5 11.80 20.60 -5.14
CA GLY A 5 12.40 21.65 -5.94
C GLY A 5 13.13 21.07 -7.16
N PRO A 6 13.84 21.89 -7.95
CA PRO A 6 14.54 21.44 -9.15
C PRO A 6 15.52 20.28 -8.91
N ASP A 7 16.16 20.25 -7.73
CA ASP A 7 17.13 19.20 -7.37
C ASP A 7 16.48 17.89 -6.92
N HIS A 8 15.19 17.93 -6.57
CA HIS A 8 14.41 16.75 -6.15
C HIS A 8 12.91 16.95 -6.50
N PRO A 9 12.55 16.83 -7.79
CA PRO A 9 11.20 17.13 -8.24
C PRO A 9 10.23 16.03 -7.80
N ILE A 10 9.09 16.43 -7.24
CA ILE A 10 7.95 15.57 -6.98
C ILE A 10 6.75 16.16 -7.70
N THR A 11 6.13 15.39 -8.59
CA THR A 11 4.88 15.76 -9.25
C THR A 11 3.79 14.77 -8.87
N ILE A 12 2.58 15.30 -8.71
CA ILE A 12 1.37 14.53 -8.46
C ILE A 12 0.39 14.94 -9.55
N THR A 13 -0.06 13.99 -10.36
CA THR A 13 -1.03 14.24 -11.42
C THR A 13 -2.21 13.27 -11.30
N PRO A 14 -3.46 13.75 -11.47
CA PRO A 14 -4.60 12.86 -11.60
C PRO A 14 -4.39 11.88 -12.76
N ALA A 15 -4.70 10.60 -12.53
CA ALA A 15 -4.74 9.62 -13.59
C ALA A 15 -5.92 9.91 -14.52
N THR A 16 -5.71 9.79 -15.83
CA THR A 16 -6.77 9.90 -16.83
C THR A 16 -7.51 8.58 -17.07
N SER A 17 -6.92 7.47 -16.64
CA SER A 17 -7.41 6.10 -16.80
C SER A 17 -7.86 5.52 -15.47
N ARG A 18 -8.72 4.49 -15.52
CA ARG A 18 -9.07 3.69 -14.35
C ARG A 18 -7.90 2.80 -13.96
N TRP A 19 -7.67 2.63 -12.66
CA TRP A 19 -6.60 1.79 -12.12
C TRP A 19 -7.15 0.73 -11.19
N ARG A 20 -6.53 -0.45 -11.23
CA ARG A 20 -6.80 -1.56 -10.31
C ARG A 20 -5.54 -2.01 -9.60
N ALA A 21 -5.73 -2.52 -8.39
CA ALA A 21 -4.71 -3.28 -7.65
C ALA A 21 -5.24 -4.68 -7.35
N LYS A 22 -4.44 -5.71 -7.59
CA LYS A 22 -4.80 -7.12 -7.43
C LYS A 22 -3.78 -7.85 -6.56
N TYR A 23 -4.27 -8.62 -5.59
CA TYR A 23 -3.48 -9.54 -4.78
C TYR A 23 -3.97 -10.97 -5.01
N GLY A 24 -3.10 -11.83 -5.55
CA GLY A 24 -3.54 -13.13 -6.08
C GLY A 24 -4.55 -12.92 -7.20
N ASP A 25 -5.75 -13.49 -7.05
CA ASP A 25 -6.84 -13.38 -8.02
C ASP A 25 -7.89 -12.32 -7.62
N HIS A 26 -7.67 -11.58 -6.54
CA HIS A 26 -8.64 -10.62 -6.00
C HIS A 26 -8.27 -9.18 -6.33
N VAL A 27 -9.21 -8.46 -6.93
CA VAL A 27 -9.12 -6.99 -7.05
C VAL A 27 -9.39 -6.39 -5.68
N ILE A 28 -8.36 -5.79 -5.09
CA ILE A 28 -8.39 -5.19 -3.75
C ILE A 28 -8.52 -3.66 -3.78
N ALA A 29 -8.34 -3.05 -4.95
CA ALA A 29 -8.65 -1.64 -5.20
C ALA A 29 -9.08 -1.44 -6.65
N ASP A 30 -10.07 -0.59 -6.87
CA ASP A 30 -10.53 -0.22 -8.21
C ASP A 30 -11.04 1.22 -8.25
N THR A 31 -10.32 2.11 -8.92
CA THR A 31 -10.61 3.55 -8.87
C THR A 31 -10.48 4.24 -10.22
N GLY A 32 -11.36 5.21 -10.46
CA GLY A 32 -11.21 6.22 -11.51
C GLY A 32 -10.61 7.55 -11.00
N ASP A 33 -10.30 7.65 -9.71
CA ASP A 33 -9.73 8.84 -9.05
C ASP A 33 -8.33 8.53 -8.49
N ALA A 34 -7.50 7.83 -9.26
CA ALA A 34 -6.12 7.59 -8.87
C ALA A 34 -5.26 8.86 -9.02
N LEU A 35 -4.25 9.00 -8.17
CA LEU A 35 -3.17 9.96 -8.35
C LEU A 35 -1.89 9.24 -8.73
N ILE A 36 -1.14 9.78 -9.68
CA ILE A 36 0.18 9.29 -10.07
C ILE A 36 1.22 10.24 -9.48
N LEU A 37 2.07 9.71 -8.61
CA LEU A 37 3.21 10.43 -8.05
C LEU A 37 4.47 10.01 -8.80
N LYS A 38 5.16 10.98 -9.39
CA LYS A 38 6.48 10.80 -9.99
C LYS A 38 7.49 11.63 -9.21
N GLU A 39 8.57 11.01 -8.82
CA GLU A 39 9.62 11.66 -8.04
C GLU A 39 10.96 11.34 -8.65
N ALA A 40 11.69 12.39 -9.02
CA ALA A 40 12.95 12.29 -9.75
C ALA A 40 12.90 11.17 -10.83
N ASP A 41 13.88 10.27 -10.83
CA ASP A 41 13.99 9.20 -11.82
C ASP A 41 13.29 7.89 -11.41
N TYR A 42 12.59 7.88 -10.27
CA TYR A 42 12.01 6.66 -9.72
C TYR A 42 10.76 6.23 -10.48
N PRO A 43 10.41 4.93 -10.47
CA PRO A 43 9.14 4.47 -11.00
C PRO A 43 7.97 5.25 -10.39
N ALA A 44 6.99 5.59 -11.22
CA ALA A 44 5.80 6.29 -10.76
C ALA A 44 5.00 5.39 -9.81
N VAL A 45 4.41 6.00 -8.77
CA VAL A 45 3.59 5.32 -7.77
C VAL A 45 2.14 5.75 -7.95
N VAL A 46 1.23 4.78 -7.92
CA VAL A 46 -0.21 5.03 -8.02
C VAL A 46 -0.82 5.04 -6.61
N TYR A 47 -1.53 6.12 -6.30
CA TYR A 47 -2.23 6.33 -5.04
C TYR A 47 -3.73 6.21 -5.25
N PHE A 48 -4.34 5.27 -4.54
CA PHE A 48 -5.76 4.97 -4.55
C PHE A 48 -6.46 5.70 -3.39
N PRO A 49 -7.64 6.30 -3.61
CA PRO A 49 -8.42 6.84 -2.51
C PRO A 49 -8.87 5.69 -1.60
N ARG A 50 -8.80 5.87 -0.28
CA ARG A 50 -9.14 4.81 0.69
C ARG A 50 -10.54 4.24 0.52
N ALA A 51 -11.49 5.05 0.04
CA ALA A 51 -12.86 4.62 -0.21
C ALA A 51 -13.00 3.55 -1.32
N ASP A 52 -12.03 3.49 -2.24
CA ASP A 52 -12.04 2.56 -3.37
C ASP A 52 -11.16 1.31 -3.11
N VAL A 53 -10.73 1.11 -1.85
CA VAL A 53 -9.87 0.00 -1.43
C VAL A 53 -10.62 -0.88 -0.43
N SER A 54 -10.53 -2.21 -0.61
CA SER A 54 -11.12 -3.21 0.28
C SER A 54 -10.37 -3.32 1.61
N MET A 55 -10.51 -2.30 2.46
CA MET A 55 -9.79 -2.17 3.73
C MET A 55 -10.08 -3.29 4.74
N ASP A 56 -11.18 -4.04 4.58
CA ASP A 56 -11.55 -5.16 5.47
C ASP A 56 -10.51 -6.28 5.49
N PHE A 57 -9.70 -6.39 4.43
CA PHE A 57 -8.62 -7.38 4.33
C PHE A 57 -7.28 -6.85 4.84
N PHE A 58 -7.22 -5.59 5.32
CA PHE A 58 -5.97 -4.93 5.66
C PHE A 58 -5.84 -4.78 7.18
N SER A 59 -4.73 -5.24 7.73
CA SER A 59 -4.39 -5.05 9.14
C SER A 59 -3.29 -4.02 9.29
N ARG A 60 -3.54 -2.99 10.12
CA ARG A 60 -2.55 -1.96 10.43
C ARG A 60 -1.39 -2.58 11.19
N THR A 61 -0.18 -2.17 10.85
CA THR A 61 1.05 -2.59 11.54
C THR A 61 1.62 -1.44 12.37
N ASP A 62 2.50 -1.78 13.31
CA ASP A 62 3.29 -0.79 14.07
C ASP A 62 4.44 -0.19 13.25
N ARG A 63 4.64 -0.65 12.00
CA ARG A 63 5.67 -0.13 11.13
C ARG A 63 5.33 1.30 10.73
N THR A 64 6.32 2.17 10.82
CA THR A 64 6.29 3.53 10.29
C THR A 64 7.64 3.90 9.70
N THR A 65 7.68 4.74 8.68
CA THR A 65 8.95 5.26 8.14
C THR A 65 8.84 6.74 7.86
N HIS A 66 9.96 7.44 7.98
CA HIS A 66 9.99 8.89 7.81
C HIS A 66 10.60 9.27 6.45
N CYS A 67 9.86 10.05 5.66
CA CYS A 67 10.36 10.66 4.43
C CYS A 67 10.50 12.18 4.63
N PRO A 68 11.68 12.78 4.38
CA PRO A 68 11.89 14.20 4.60
C PRO A 68 11.00 15.10 3.72
N TYR A 69 10.49 14.60 2.59
CA TYR A 69 9.60 15.33 1.67
C TYR A 69 8.11 15.07 1.89
N LYS A 70 7.74 13.92 2.45
CA LYS A 70 6.34 13.46 2.50
C LYS A 70 5.78 13.34 3.91
N GLY A 71 6.63 13.21 4.93
CA GLY A 71 6.21 12.95 6.31
C GLY A 71 6.29 11.46 6.65
N ASP A 72 5.47 11.04 7.61
CA ASP A 72 5.49 9.67 8.12
C ASP A 72 4.54 8.76 7.33
N ALA A 73 5.10 7.69 6.78
CA ALA A 73 4.35 6.62 6.15
C ALA A 73 3.95 5.58 7.19
N ALA A 74 2.73 5.08 7.09
CA ALA A 74 2.25 3.95 7.87
C ALA A 74 1.80 2.80 6.98
N TYR A 75 1.84 1.57 7.52
CA TYR A 75 1.76 0.36 6.70
C TYR A 75 0.62 -0.56 7.10
N TYR A 76 0.09 -1.26 6.11
CA TYR A 76 -0.85 -2.36 6.29
C TYR A 76 -0.29 -3.65 5.71
N THR A 77 -0.61 -4.74 6.39
CA THR A 77 -0.48 -6.11 5.88
C THR A 77 -1.81 -6.52 5.26
N ILE A 78 -1.77 -7.15 4.09
CA ILE A 78 -2.96 -7.75 3.47
C ILE A 78 -3.13 -9.15 4.04
N LEU A 79 -4.33 -9.52 4.48
CA LEU A 79 -4.73 -10.85 4.90
C LEU A 79 -5.94 -11.29 4.07
N MET A 80 -5.74 -12.28 3.21
CA MET A 80 -6.78 -12.76 2.29
C MET A 80 -6.50 -14.22 1.95
N ASP A 81 -7.55 -15.06 2.00
CA ASP A 81 -7.49 -16.48 1.66
C ASP A 81 -6.37 -17.26 2.37
N GLY A 82 -6.16 -16.97 3.67
CA GLY A 82 -5.12 -17.61 4.48
C GLY A 82 -3.69 -17.21 4.10
N ARG A 83 -3.51 -16.29 3.14
CA ARG A 83 -2.22 -15.70 2.76
C ARG A 83 -2.06 -14.35 3.42
N PHE A 84 -0.81 -13.95 3.64
CA PHE A 84 -0.49 -12.61 4.09
C PHE A 84 0.60 -11.97 3.23
N ALA A 85 0.46 -10.67 2.98
CA ALA A 85 1.49 -9.84 2.36
C ALA A 85 1.90 -8.76 3.36
N GLU A 86 2.98 -9.04 4.09
CA GLU A 86 3.44 -8.19 5.19
C GLU A 86 3.86 -6.80 4.67
N ASN A 87 3.35 -5.74 5.30
CA ASN A 87 3.68 -4.35 4.95
C ASN A 87 3.54 -4.07 3.43
N ALA A 88 2.54 -4.67 2.77
CA ALA A 88 2.37 -4.59 1.32
C ALA A 88 1.71 -3.29 0.84
N VAL A 89 1.17 -2.49 1.78
CA VAL A 89 0.48 -1.25 1.50
C VAL A 89 1.02 -0.17 2.41
N TRP A 90 1.18 1.05 1.90
CA TRP A 90 1.50 2.21 2.72
C TRP A 90 0.55 3.38 2.46
N THR A 91 0.49 4.30 3.42
CA THR A 91 -0.29 5.53 3.35
C THR A 91 0.43 6.66 4.09
N TYR A 92 0.21 7.90 3.67
CA TYR A 92 0.58 9.09 4.42
C TYR A 92 -0.68 9.70 5.03
N GLU A 93 -0.90 9.50 6.33
CA GLU A 93 -2.10 10.02 7.01
C GLU A 93 -1.96 11.51 7.37
N GLN A 94 -0.72 11.92 7.61
CA GLN A 94 -0.34 13.30 7.94
C GLN A 94 0.84 13.74 7.06
N PRO A 95 0.64 13.86 5.74
CA PRO A 95 1.71 14.30 4.86
C PRO A 95 2.08 15.77 5.12
N PHE A 96 3.28 16.16 4.68
CA PHE A 96 3.64 17.59 4.65
C PHE A 96 2.79 18.37 3.64
N PRO A 97 2.66 19.70 3.79
CA PRO A 97 1.72 20.51 2.98
C PRO A 97 1.90 20.37 1.47
N ALA A 98 3.13 20.18 0.99
CA ALA A 98 3.40 19.97 -0.45
C ALA A 98 2.77 18.66 -0.99
N MET A 99 2.50 17.70 -0.11
CA MET A 99 2.02 16.35 -0.41
C MET A 99 0.58 16.13 0.08
N GLU A 100 -0.16 17.20 0.33
CA GLU A 100 -1.53 17.15 0.86
C GLU A 100 -2.48 16.28 0.01
N GLN A 101 -2.29 16.29 -1.31
CA GLN A 101 -3.14 15.55 -2.26
C GLN A 101 -3.14 14.03 -2.03
N ILE A 102 -2.07 13.47 -1.46
CA ILE A 102 -1.96 12.03 -1.17
C ILE A 102 -2.39 11.67 0.25
N ARG A 103 -2.91 12.62 1.04
CA ARG A 103 -3.37 12.37 2.41
C ARG A 103 -4.37 11.22 2.46
N GLY A 104 -4.08 10.21 3.26
CA GLY A 104 -4.94 9.06 3.50
C GLY A 104 -5.14 8.14 2.30
N ARG A 105 -4.53 8.45 1.14
CA ARG A 105 -4.51 7.56 -0.03
C ARG A 105 -3.54 6.42 0.20
N LEU A 106 -3.78 5.29 -0.47
CA LEU A 106 -3.03 4.05 -0.30
C LEU A 106 -2.22 3.76 -1.57
N ALA A 107 -1.00 3.29 -1.39
CA ALA A 107 -0.16 2.80 -2.46
C ALA A 107 0.36 1.39 -2.12
N PHE A 108 0.70 0.63 -3.16
CA PHE A 108 0.97 -0.79 -3.07
C PHE A 108 2.37 -1.13 -3.56
N TYR A 109 3.00 -2.12 -2.94
CA TYR A 109 4.31 -2.60 -3.37
C TYR A 109 4.18 -3.48 -4.62
N PRO A 110 4.84 -3.13 -5.74
CA PRO A 110 4.66 -3.83 -7.01
C PRO A 110 5.22 -5.26 -7.03
N ASP A 111 6.12 -5.61 -6.09
CA ASP A 111 6.62 -6.98 -5.88
C ASP A 111 5.62 -7.87 -5.13
N LYS A 112 4.59 -7.28 -4.51
CA LYS A 112 3.58 -7.99 -3.68
C LYS A 112 2.17 -7.89 -4.25
N VAL A 113 1.85 -6.81 -4.94
CA VAL A 113 0.52 -6.48 -5.45
C VAL A 113 0.66 -6.00 -6.90
N GLU A 114 -0.14 -6.57 -7.79
CA GLU A 114 -0.16 -6.16 -9.19
C GLU A 114 -1.01 -4.88 -9.33
N VAL A 115 -0.40 -3.79 -9.81
CA VAL A 115 -1.07 -2.51 -10.05
C VAL A 115 -1.06 -2.21 -11.54
N TYR A 116 -2.24 -2.03 -12.13
CA TYR A 116 -2.37 -1.91 -13.58
C TYR A 116 -3.50 -0.97 -14.00
N GLN A 117 -3.34 -0.39 -15.19
CA GLN A 117 -4.38 0.40 -15.84
C GLN A 117 -5.41 -0.53 -16.48
N VAL A 118 -6.67 -0.09 -16.46
CA VAL A 118 -7.76 -0.78 -17.15
C VAL A 118 -8.28 0.13 -18.24
N ASP A 119 -8.35 -0.38 -19.46
CA ASP A 119 -8.95 0.31 -20.59
C ASP A 119 -10.48 0.24 -20.48
N GLY A 120 -11.14 1.40 -20.38
CA GLY A 120 -12.60 1.49 -20.33
C GLY A 120 -13.10 2.78 -19.69
N ALA A 121 -14.03 3.48 -20.36
CA ALA A 121 -14.69 4.65 -19.80
C ALA A 121 -15.44 4.27 -18.51
N ARG A 122 -15.30 5.10 -17.48
CA ARG A 122 -15.95 5.08 -16.15
C ARG A 122 -17.21 4.19 -16.08
N GLU A 123 -17.04 2.89 -15.83
CA GLU A 123 -18.16 2.05 -15.41
C GLU A 123 -18.44 2.36 -13.94
N VAL A 124 -19.41 3.23 -13.71
CA VAL A 124 -19.90 3.61 -12.37
C VAL A 124 -20.76 2.47 -11.87
N HIS A 125 -20.16 1.49 -11.20
CA HIS A 125 -20.91 0.54 -10.39
C HIS A 125 -21.41 1.28 -9.14
N HIS A 126 -22.70 1.64 -9.12
CA HIS A 126 -23.41 2.08 -7.92
C HIS A 126 -23.66 0.86 -7.03
N GLY A 127 -22.61 0.44 -6.34
CA GLY A 127 -22.59 -0.68 -5.42
C GLY A 127 -21.13 -0.88 -5.04
N GLY A 128 -20.79 -0.69 -3.78
CA GLY A 128 -19.41 -0.75 -3.29
C GLY A 128 -18.71 -2.07 -3.68
N ILE A 129 -17.43 -2.20 -3.35
CA ILE A 129 -16.60 -3.33 -3.77
C ILE A 129 -17.21 -4.72 -3.47
N LEU A 130 -18.07 -4.82 -2.45
CA LEU A 130 -18.87 -6.01 -2.15
C LEU A 130 -19.83 -6.44 -3.28
N SER A 131 -20.43 -5.49 -4.02
CA SER A 131 -21.26 -5.77 -5.18
C SER A 131 -20.41 -6.26 -6.36
N PHE A 132 -19.23 -5.67 -6.58
CA PHE A 132 -18.29 -6.13 -7.60
C PHE A 132 -17.76 -7.55 -7.33
N LEU A 133 -17.42 -7.86 -6.07
CA LEU A 133 -17.01 -9.21 -5.66
C LEU A 133 -18.10 -10.27 -5.89
N LYS A 134 -19.38 -9.86 -5.76
CA LYS A 134 -20.54 -10.73 -6.02
C LYS A 134 -20.75 -10.98 -7.52
N ASP A 135 -20.54 -9.96 -8.36
CA ASP A 135 -20.66 -10.06 -9.82
C ASP A 135 -19.52 -10.87 -10.46
N GLN A 136 -18.36 -10.97 -9.81
CA GLN A 136 -17.23 -11.81 -10.27
C GLN A 136 -17.34 -13.29 -9.87
N GLY A 137 -18.48 -13.73 -9.31
CA GLY A 137 -18.69 -15.14 -8.98
C GLY A 137 -17.82 -15.65 -7.82
N VAL A 138 -17.33 -14.76 -6.95
CA VAL A 138 -16.68 -15.17 -5.70
C VAL A 138 -17.76 -15.70 -4.76
N ALA A 139 -18.09 -16.99 -4.91
CA ALA A 139 -19.02 -17.68 -4.05
C ALA A 139 -18.37 -17.91 -2.68
N GLY A 140 -18.88 -17.22 -1.64
CA GLY A 140 -18.64 -17.63 -0.25
C GLY A 140 -18.26 -16.52 0.72
N VAL A 141 -19.10 -15.50 0.88
CA VAL A 141 -19.21 -14.81 2.18
C VAL A 141 -20.69 -14.82 2.55
N GLY A 142 -21.12 -15.95 3.11
CA GLY A 142 -22.39 -16.04 3.83
C GLY A 142 -22.17 -15.62 5.28
N ASP A 143 -23.22 -15.11 5.91
CA ASP A 143 -23.30 -14.51 7.25
C ASP A 143 -23.01 -15.46 8.43
N ASP A 144 -22.01 -16.35 8.33
CA ASP A 144 -21.62 -17.29 9.39
C ASP A 144 -20.09 -17.43 9.49
N VAL A 145 -19.47 -16.55 10.29
CA VAL A 145 -18.21 -16.88 10.98
C VAL A 145 -18.22 -16.31 12.39
N VAL A 146 -18.96 -16.98 13.27
CA VAL A 146 -18.64 -16.97 14.70
C VAL A 146 -17.60 -18.07 14.95
N ALA A 147 -16.47 -17.64 15.51
CA ALA A 147 -15.50 -18.43 16.28
C ALA A 147 -14.68 -19.52 15.57
N ILE A 148 -13.55 -19.14 14.97
CA ILE A 148 -12.30 -19.94 15.05
C ILE A 148 -11.10 -19.00 15.20
N PHE A 149 -10.98 -18.35 16.35
CA PHE A 149 -9.67 -17.89 16.84
C PHE A 149 -9.58 -18.28 18.31
N GLY A 150 -8.96 -19.44 18.55
CA GLY A 150 -8.50 -19.80 19.88
C GLY A 150 -7.55 -18.71 20.38
N ALA A 151 -7.82 -18.21 21.58
CA ALA A 151 -6.94 -17.32 22.29
C ALA A 151 -5.51 -17.89 22.32
N PRO A 152 -4.47 -17.09 22.07
CA PRO A 152 -3.10 -17.55 22.29
C PRO A 152 -2.92 -17.86 23.79
N PRO A 153 -2.23 -18.97 24.14
CA PRO A 153 -2.01 -19.30 25.54
C PRO A 153 -1.09 -18.25 26.19
N ALA A 154 -1.46 -17.87 27.40
CA ALA A 154 -0.63 -17.06 28.28
C ALA A 154 0.51 -17.90 28.89
N ARG A 155 1.70 -17.28 28.92
CA ARG A 155 2.90 -17.55 29.75
C ARG A 155 3.91 -18.61 29.30
N GLY A 156 5.15 -18.14 29.13
CA GLY A 156 6.28 -18.61 29.95
C GLY A 156 7.48 -19.17 29.19
N GLY A 157 8.56 -18.38 29.11
CA GLY A 157 9.92 -18.84 28.76
C GLY A 157 10.89 -17.66 28.72
N ARG A 158 11.69 -17.50 29.77
CA ARG A 158 12.71 -16.46 29.90
C ARG A 158 14.07 -17.14 29.80
N ASP A 159 14.80 -16.89 28.72
CA ASP A 159 16.19 -17.29 28.55
C ASP A 159 17.05 -16.04 28.43
N GLY A 160 18.11 -15.99 29.23
CA GLY A 160 18.93 -14.81 29.48
C GLY A 160 20.00 -14.60 28.43
N ASP A 161 19.69 -13.74 27.44
CA ASP A 161 20.66 -12.94 26.68
C ASP A 161 20.02 -11.77 25.91
N GLY A 162 18.69 -11.59 25.94
CA GLY A 162 18.03 -10.33 25.59
C GLY A 162 18.17 -9.84 24.14
N VAL A 163 18.75 -10.62 23.23
CA VAL A 163 18.90 -10.26 21.81
C VAL A 163 17.91 -11.06 20.98
N VAL A 164 16.80 -10.44 20.60
CA VAL A 164 15.97 -10.91 19.49
C VAL A 164 16.77 -10.69 18.21
N ARG A 165 17.31 -11.76 17.63
CA ARG A 165 17.89 -11.72 16.28
C ARG A 165 16.75 -11.69 15.27
N ALA A 166 16.39 -10.49 14.85
CA ALA A 166 15.50 -10.26 13.71
C ALA A 166 16.15 -10.82 12.45
N TRP A 167 15.54 -11.85 11.87
CA TRP A 167 15.86 -12.36 10.54
C TRP A 167 15.07 -11.55 9.51
N GLY A 168 15.77 -11.00 8.51
CA GLY A 168 15.16 -10.51 7.26
C GLY A 168 14.99 -9.00 7.15
N GLN A 169 16.07 -8.30 6.83
CA GLN A 169 16.03 -6.93 6.31
C GLN A 169 15.35 -6.93 4.93
N HIS A 170 14.15 -6.35 4.79
CA HIS A 170 13.70 -5.83 3.49
C HIS A 170 12.59 -4.75 3.61
N LEU A 171 12.98 -3.55 3.19
CA LEU A 171 12.24 -2.48 2.52
C LEU A 171 11.16 -1.70 3.29
N ASP A 172 11.53 -0.44 3.60
CA ASP A 172 10.65 0.69 3.89
C ASP A 172 9.78 1.04 2.68
N ALA A 173 8.72 1.86 2.82
CA ALA A 173 8.04 2.54 1.71
C ALA A 173 9.19 3.11 0.93
N PRO A 174 9.34 2.68 -0.34
CA PRO A 174 10.62 2.57 -0.99
C PRO A 174 11.43 3.78 -0.57
N PRO A 175 12.53 3.61 0.20
CA PRO A 175 13.35 4.75 0.45
C PRO A 175 13.68 5.21 -0.95
N MET A 176 13.30 6.43 -1.25
CA MET A 176 13.71 7.13 -2.44
C MET A 176 15.23 7.37 -2.27
N THR A 177 16.01 6.30 -2.12
CA THR A 177 17.45 6.30 -1.91
C THR A 177 18.05 6.61 -3.25
N SER A 178 18.62 7.81 -3.34
CA SER A 178 19.29 8.35 -4.51
C SER A 178 20.07 7.26 -5.24
N PRO A 179 19.97 7.12 -6.58
CA PRO A 179 21.01 6.41 -7.29
C PRO A 179 22.32 7.14 -7.00
N THR A 180 23.25 6.44 -6.36
CA THR A 180 24.62 6.94 -6.25
C THR A 180 25.10 7.20 -7.68
N PRO A 181 25.61 8.39 -8.02
CA PRO A 181 26.20 8.59 -9.33
C PRO A 181 27.36 7.61 -9.43
N LYS A 182 27.32 6.70 -10.42
CA LYS A 182 28.51 5.93 -10.81
C LYS A 182 29.50 6.93 -11.38
N MET A 183 30.31 7.53 -10.51
CA MET A 183 31.51 8.24 -10.88
C MET A 183 32.67 7.24 -10.83
N GLY A 184 33.25 6.97 -11.99
CA GLY A 184 34.40 6.09 -12.19
C GLY A 184 34.57 5.78 -13.68
N LEU A 185 35.15 6.72 -14.44
CA LEU A 185 36.55 6.69 -14.89
C LEU A 185 36.92 5.38 -15.62
N ARG A 186 36.96 5.39 -16.95
CA ARG A 186 38.11 5.74 -17.81
C ARG A 186 37.69 5.73 -19.27
#